data_AF-A0A5D4FX21-F1
#
_entry.id   AF-A0A5D4FX21-F1
#
_cell.length_a   1.000
_cell.length_b   1.000
_cell.length_c   1.000
_cell.angle_alpha   90.00
_cell.angle_beta   90.00
_cell.angle_gamma   90.00
#
_symmetry.space_group_name_H-M   'P 1'
#
loop_
_entity.id
_entity.type
_entity.pdbx_description
1 polymer ?
#
loop_
_entity_poly.entity_id
_entity_poly.type
_entity_poly.pdbx_seq_one_letter_code
_entity_poly.pdbx_strand_id
1 'polypeptide(L)'
;MVTTGDGWAIGVDGSRRWGTLGAAGLFLCAPAEDSAEPVVLMQHRAWWTNRGDTWALPGGAIDHGESPEQGALRETQEETGIDPADVTVLDTLVTSRVELDHVLRREAVLPEEEHLLDPVRAMIERDGDVRQALQEQPIYHPEHGGRAVFGLGAKFWWEVLDETVTEWRYSTVIARAEHPLEFVLTEESTDLRWQPLSQLEELNLMPEFRATLPEVQQRVAQLWG
;
A
#
# COMPACT_ATOMS: atom_id res chain seq x y z
N MET A 1 4.93 -20.79 -1.02
CA MET A 1 3.97 -19.68 -0.92
C MET A 1 4.75 -18.39 -1.07
N VAL A 2 4.30 -17.48 -1.94
CA VAL A 2 4.72 -16.08 -1.85
C VAL A 2 4.02 -15.57 -0.60
N THR A 3 4.79 -15.27 0.44
CA THR A 3 4.24 -14.69 1.66
C THR A 3 3.98 -13.22 1.35
N THR A 4 2.74 -12.76 1.51
CA THR A 4 2.41 -11.36 1.19
C THR A 4 2.98 -10.44 2.26
N GLY A 5 3.26 -9.20 1.88
CA GLY A 5 3.61 -8.12 2.80
C GLY A 5 2.41 -7.64 3.62
N ASP A 6 1.22 -8.18 3.40
CA ASP A 6 -0.01 -7.67 3.98
C ASP A 6 -0.05 -7.79 5.50
N GLY A 7 -0.50 -6.70 6.12
CA GLY A 7 -0.65 -6.63 7.55
C GLY A 7 -0.30 -5.25 8.09
N TRP A 8 -0.31 -5.16 9.40
CA TRP A 8 -0.07 -3.92 10.12
C TRP A 8 1.30 -3.95 10.77
N ALA A 9 2.14 -2.97 10.46
CA ALA A 9 3.32 -2.64 11.24
C ALA A 9 2.93 -1.63 12.33
N ILE A 10 3.29 -1.94 13.58
CA ILE A 10 2.93 -1.17 14.76
C ILE A 10 4.19 -0.50 15.31
N GLY A 11 4.21 0.83 15.24
CA GLY A 11 5.31 1.64 15.76
C GLY A 11 5.40 1.56 17.28
N VAL A 12 6.59 1.79 17.83
CA VAL A 12 6.80 1.95 19.30
C VAL A 12 5.98 3.11 19.88
N ASP A 13 5.59 4.07 19.04
CA ASP A 13 4.69 5.19 19.35
C ASP A 13 3.20 4.85 19.21
N GLY A 14 2.88 3.59 18.87
CA GLY A 14 1.53 3.11 18.59
C GLY A 14 0.99 3.46 17.20
N SER A 15 1.79 4.11 16.35
CA SER A 15 1.38 4.41 14.97
C SER A 15 1.18 3.12 14.17
N ARG A 16 0.19 3.13 13.26
CA ARG A 16 -0.09 1.98 12.38
C ARG A 16 0.34 2.28 10.96
N ARG A 17 1.15 1.41 10.38
CA ARG A 17 1.57 1.45 8.97
C ARG A 17 1.10 0.18 8.26
N TRP A 18 0.65 0.34 7.03
CA TRP A 18 0.29 -0.81 6.19
C TRP A 18 1.56 -1.38 5.56
N GLY A 19 1.64 -2.71 5.42
CA GLY A 19 2.80 -3.42 4.89
C GLY A 19 3.77 -3.80 5.99
N THR A 20 3.95 -5.09 6.21
CA THR A 20 4.77 -5.67 7.28
C THR A 20 6.26 -5.59 6.99
N LEU A 21 6.64 -5.48 5.72
CA LEU A 21 8.03 -5.35 5.27
C LEU A 21 8.38 -3.92 4.79
N GLY A 22 7.50 -2.97 5.05
CA GLY A 22 7.54 -1.66 4.41
C GLY A 22 6.53 -1.53 3.27
N ALA A 23 6.53 -0.35 2.66
CA ALA A 23 5.72 -0.03 1.50
C ALA A 23 6.53 0.81 0.51
N ALA A 24 6.10 0.81 -0.75
CA ALA A 24 6.71 1.63 -1.78
C ALA A 24 5.66 2.27 -2.69
N GLY A 25 5.94 3.47 -3.17
CA GLY A 25 5.10 4.18 -4.14
C GLY A 25 5.89 4.69 -5.32
N LEU A 26 5.26 4.67 -6.50
CA LEU A 26 5.89 5.04 -7.75
C LEU A 26 5.65 6.53 -8.05
N PHE A 27 6.70 7.34 -7.96
CA PHE A 27 6.72 8.70 -8.47
C PHE A 27 7.05 8.65 -9.97
N LEU A 28 6.03 8.35 -10.78
CA LEU A 28 6.17 8.19 -12.22
C LEU A 28 6.05 9.53 -12.94
N CYS A 29 7.13 9.97 -13.58
CA CYS A 29 7.17 11.17 -14.39
C CYS A 29 7.05 10.87 -15.89
N ALA A 30 6.42 11.77 -16.63
CA ALA A 30 6.39 11.77 -18.09
C ALA A 30 6.56 13.20 -18.63
N PRO A 31 7.09 13.39 -19.85
CA PRO A 31 7.10 14.70 -20.49
C PRO A 31 5.66 15.20 -20.72
N ALA A 32 5.42 16.49 -20.49
CA ALA A 32 4.18 17.15 -20.90
C ALA A 32 4.21 17.53 -22.38
N GLU A 33 3.07 17.53 -23.06
CA GLU A 33 2.99 17.93 -24.49
C GLU A 33 3.37 19.41 -24.69
N ASP A 34 2.92 20.29 -23.79
CA ASP A 34 3.02 21.75 -23.93
C ASP A 34 3.88 22.43 -22.83
N SER A 35 4.69 21.67 -22.08
CA SER A 35 5.54 22.21 -21.02
C SER A 35 6.90 21.54 -20.96
N ALA A 36 7.92 22.29 -20.56
CA ALA A 36 9.25 21.76 -20.28
C ALA A 36 9.31 21.03 -18.93
N GLU A 37 8.32 21.24 -18.06
CA GLU A 37 8.21 20.50 -16.80
C GLU A 37 7.54 19.13 -17.02
N PRO A 38 7.89 18.10 -16.22
CA PRO A 38 7.20 16.83 -16.28
C PRO A 38 5.81 16.89 -15.63
N VAL A 39 4.95 15.98 -16.05
CA VAL A 39 3.75 15.57 -15.30
C VAL A 39 4.05 14.32 -14.48
N VAL A 40 3.33 14.15 -13.37
CA VAL A 40 3.46 13.04 -12.43
C VAL A 40 2.14 12.31 -12.32
N LEU A 41 2.16 10.98 -12.35
CA LEU A 41 0.97 10.16 -12.12
C LEU A 41 0.54 10.25 -10.65
N MET A 42 -0.70 10.65 -10.43
CA MET A 42 -1.31 10.80 -9.11
C MET A 42 -2.60 10.00 -9.01
N GLN A 43 -2.85 9.45 -7.83
CA GLN A 43 -4.04 8.64 -7.54
C GLN A 43 -4.86 9.27 -6.43
N HIS A 44 -6.17 9.42 -6.65
CA HIS A 44 -7.11 9.86 -5.64
C HIS A 44 -7.72 8.66 -4.92
N ARG A 45 -7.38 8.53 -3.64
CA ARG A 45 -7.72 7.38 -2.81
C ARG A 45 -9.21 7.39 -2.48
N ALA A 46 -9.89 6.26 -2.66
CA ALA A 46 -11.30 6.14 -2.32
C ALA A 46 -11.56 6.45 -0.84
N TRP A 47 -12.71 7.04 -0.52
CA TRP A 47 -13.01 7.54 0.83
C TRP A 47 -13.02 6.44 1.92
N TRP A 48 -13.20 5.17 1.55
CA TRP A 48 -13.17 4.03 2.47
C TRP A 48 -11.77 3.47 2.75
N THR A 49 -10.73 4.01 2.11
CA THR A 49 -9.34 3.61 2.35
C THR A 49 -8.75 4.31 3.58
N ASN A 50 -7.62 3.80 4.10
CA ASN A 50 -6.86 4.53 5.12
C ASN A 50 -6.41 5.89 4.54
N ARG A 51 -6.79 7.00 5.20
CA ARG A 51 -6.64 8.39 4.72
C ARG A 51 -7.30 8.68 3.37
N GLY A 52 -8.51 8.16 3.13
CA GLY A 52 -9.29 8.45 1.91
C GLY A 52 -9.58 9.94 1.66
N ASP A 53 -10.02 10.27 0.44
CA ASP A 53 -10.24 11.64 -0.06
C ASP A 53 -8.96 12.49 -0.10
N THR A 54 -7.82 11.82 -0.27
CA THR A 54 -6.51 12.44 -0.48
C THR A 54 -5.83 11.89 -1.73
N TRP A 55 -4.91 12.68 -2.27
CA TRP A 55 -4.06 12.31 -3.39
C TRP A 55 -2.72 11.74 -2.91
N ALA A 56 -2.28 10.64 -3.50
CA ALA A 56 -1.01 9.99 -3.22
C ALA A 56 -0.41 9.37 -4.49
N LEU A 57 0.79 8.79 -4.35
CA LEU A 57 1.37 7.95 -5.39
C LEU A 57 0.65 6.59 -5.42
N PRO A 58 0.47 5.97 -6.60
CA PRO A 58 0.20 4.54 -6.68
C PRO A 58 1.30 3.75 -5.97
N GLY A 59 0.91 2.71 -5.23
CA GLY A 59 1.82 1.94 -4.40
C GLY A 59 1.18 1.28 -3.19
N GLY A 60 1.89 0.29 -2.65
CA GLY A 60 1.38 -0.58 -1.60
C GLY A 60 2.48 -1.29 -0.82
N ALA A 61 2.10 -2.39 -0.16
CA ALA A 61 3.00 -3.16 0.69
C ALA A 61 4.06 -3.87 -0.17
N ILE A 62 5.28 -3.99 0.35
CA ILE A 62 6.33 -4.78 -0.31
C ILE A 62 6.14 -6.26 0.08
N ASP A 63 6.11 -7.16 -0.89
CA ASP A 63 6.01 -8.60 -0.64
C ASP A 63 7.36 -9.24 -0.27
N HIS A 64 7.30 -10.45 0.32
CA HIS A 64 8.53 -11.16 0.67
C HIS A 64 9.41 -11.45 -0.55
N GLY A 65 10.64 -10.93 -0.50
CA GLY A 65 11.63 -11.11 -1.56
C GLY A 65 11.56 -10.04 -2.65
N GLU A 66 10.60 -9.11 -2.60
CA GLU A 66 10.57 -7.95 -3.47
C GLU A 66 11.56 -6.87 -3.01
N SER A 67 12.21 -6.21 -3.97
CA SER A 67 12.81 -4.89 -3.74
C SER A 67 11.72 -3.80 -3.73
N PRO A 68 12.00 -2.61 -3.17
CA PRO A 68 11.04 -1.50 -3.22
C PRO A 68 10.61 -1.12 -4.65
N GLU A 69 11.53 -1.21 -5.62
CA GLU A 69 11.23 -0.97 -7.04
C GLU A 69 10.23 -1.99 -7.59
N GLN A 70 10.43 -3.27 -7.27
CA GLN A 70 9.53 -4.34 -7.71
C GLN A 70 8.13 -4.16 -7.10
N GLY A 71 8.06 -3.88 -5.80
CA GLY A 71 6.79 -3.63 -5.11
C GLY A 71 6.06 -2.41 -5.67
N ALA A 72 6.75 -1.27 -5.85
CA ALA A 72 6.12 -0.07 -6.41
C ALA A 72 5.59 -0.30 -7.84
N LEU A 73 6.33 -1.01 -8.69
CA LEU A 73 5.89 -1.33 -10.06
C LEU A 73 4.72 -2.30 -10.09
N ARG A 74 4.76 -3.37 -9.28
CA ARG A 74 3.66 -4.34 -9.16
C ARG A 74 2.38 -3.65 -8.70
N GLU A 75 2.44 -2.91 -7.60
CA GLU A 75 1.28 -2.19 -7.04
C GLU A 75 0.74 -1.16 -8.04
N THR A 76 1.62 -0.41 -8.71
CA THR A 76 1.17 0.52 -9.77
C THR A 76 0.45 -0.22 -10.90
N GLN A 77 0.96 -1.38 -11.33
CA GLN A 77 0.29 -2.20 -12.34
C GLN A 77 -1.07 -2.68 -11.86
N GLU A 78 -1.16 -3.16 -10.62
CA GLU A 78 -2.41 -3.63 -10.02
C GLU A 78 -3.44 -2.51 -9.88
N GLU A 79 -3.03 -1.31 -9.48
CA GLU A 79 -3.92 -0.17 -9.19
C GLU A 79 -4.30 0.65 -10.44
N THR A 80 -3.46 0.66 -11.47
CA THR A 80 -3.60 1.57 -12.62
C THR A 80 -3.57 0.86 -13.99
N GLY A 81 -3.18 -0.41 -14.04
CA GLY A 81 -3.03 -1.17 -15.29
C GLY A 81 -1.79 -0.80 -16.13
N ILE A 82 -0.94 0.13 -15.67
CA ILE A 82 0.30 0.50 -16.37
C ILE A 82 1.26 -0.69 -16.37
N ASP A 83 1.77 -1.05 -17.55
CA ASP A 83 2.75 -2.14 -17.69
C ASP A 83 4.14 -1.69 -17.18
N PRO A 84 4.75 -2.40 -16.23
CA PRO A 84 6.12 -2.13 -15.79
C PRO A 84 7.15 -2.07 -16.92
N ALA A 85 6.89 -2.70 -18.08
CA ALA A 85 7.75 -2.64 -19.25
C ALA A 85 7.85 -1.24 -19.89
N ASP A 86 6.84 -0.39 -19.69
CA ASP A 86 6.79 1.00 -20.20
C ASP A 86 7.41 2.00 -19.22
N VAL A 87 7.96 1.53 -18.10
CA VAL A 87 8.49 2.34 -17.01
C VAL A 87 9.98 2.08 -16.81
N THR A 88 10.78 3.15 -16.82
CA THR A 88 12.20 3.10 -16.46
C THR A 88 12.42 3.66 -15.06
N VAL A 89 12.87 2.82 -14.13
CA VAL A 89 13.26 3.26 -12.78
C VAL A 89 14.57 4.06 -12.85
N LEU A 90 14.60 5.22 -12.21
CA LEU A 90 15.74 6.14 -12.19
C LEU A 90 16.48 6.14 -10.85
N ASP A 91 15.74 6.14 -9.74
CA ASP A 91 16.30 6.18 -8.39
C ASP A 91 15.27 5.74 -7.34
N THR A 92 15.71 5.45 -6.12
CA THR A 92 14.84 5.05 -4.99
C THR A 92 15.26 5.79 -3.72
N LEU A 93 14.31 6.47 -3.08
CA LEU A 93 14.51 7.20 -1.83
C LEU A 93 13.73 6.58 -0.69
N VAL A 94 14.34 6.39 0.47
CA VAL A 94 13.61 6.07 1.71
C VAL A 94 13.11 7.38 2.32
N THR A 95 11.83 7.67 2.16
CA THR A 95 11.20 8.95 2.54
C THR A 95 10.48 8.89 3.88
N SER A 96 10.29 7.69 4.45
CA SER A 96 9.81 7.53 5.83
C SER A 96 10.44 6.32 6.51
N ARG A 97 10.67 6.45 7.82
CA ARG A 97 11.12 5.37 8.71
C ARG A 97 10.32 5.42 10.00
N VAL A 98 9.94 4.25 10.50
CA VAL A 98 9.25 4.10 11.79
C VAL A 98 9.89 2.93 12.53
N GLU A 99 10.36 3.17 13.74
CA GLU A 99 10.80 2.11 14.65
C GLU A 99 9.57 1.32 15.12
N LEU A 100 9.62 0.01 15.00
CA LEU A 100 8.49 -0.87 15.27
C LEU A 100 8.62 -1.55 16.63
N ASP A 101 7.48 -1.70 17.28
CA ASP A 101 7.32 -2.62 18.40
C ASP A 101 7.14 -4.05 17.86
N HIS A 102 6.24 -4.21 16.88
CA HIS A 102 5.98 -5.49 16.22
C HIS A 102 5.25 -5.29 14.89
N VAL A 103 5.10 -6.38 14.13
CA VAL A 103 4.16 -6.45 13.01
C VAL A 103 3.11 -7.53 13.26
N LEU A 104 1.97 -7.35 12.60
CA LEU A 104 0.83 -8.24 12.59
C LEU A 104 0.66 -8.73 11.15
N ARG A 105 1.32 -9.85 10.83
CA ARG A 105 1.32 -10.44 9.48
C ARG A 105 -0.01 -11.11 9.18
N ARG A 106 -0.46 -11.02 7.93
CA ARG A 106 -1.63 -11.78 7.47
C ARG A 106 -1.20 -13.08 6.83
N GLU A 107 -1.69 -14.17 7.38
CA GLU A 107 -1.58 -15.50 6.80
C GLU A 107 -2.95 -15.95 6.31
N ALA A 108 -3.00 -16.58 5.14
CA ALA A 108 -4.25 -17.08 4.58
C ALA A 108 -4.78 -18.22 5.46
N VAL A 109 -6.09 -18.22 5.71
CA VAL A 109 -6.74 -19.39 6.33
C VAL A 109 -6.73 -20.52 5.31
N LEU A 110 -6.10 -21.64 5.66
CA LEU A 110 -6.04 -22.82 4.79
C LEU A 110 -7.38 -23.57 4.77
N PRO A 111 -7.69 -24.31 3.69
CA PRO A 111 -8.94 -25.08 3.61
C PRO A 111 -9.18 -26.00 4.81
N GLU A 112 -8.12 -26.64 5.30
CA GLU A 112 -8.16 -27.50 6.48
C GLU A 112 -8.40 -26.76 7.80
N GLU A 113 -8.15 -25.45 7.85
CA GLU A 113 -8.32 -24.60 9.04
C GLU A 113 -9.69 -23.93 9.09
N GLU A 114 -10.47 -23.96 7.99
CA GLU A 114 -11.75 -23.25 7.91
C GLU A 114 -12.74 -23.64 9.03
N HIS A 115 -12.68 -24.89 9.48
CA HIS A 115 -13.51 -25.41 10.57
C HIS A 115 -13.30 -24.67 11.91
N LEU A 116 -12.12 -24.03 12.10
CA LEU A 116 -11.85 -23.22 13.29
C LEU A 116 -12.72 -21.96 13.35
N LEU A 117 -13.25 -21.52 12.20
CA LEU A 117 -14.08 -20.32 12.07
C LEU A 117 -15.59 -20.61 12.20
N ASP A 118 -16.00 -21.87 12.26
CA ASP A 118 -17.40 -22.29 12.34
C ASP A 118 -18.22 -21.54 13.42
N PRO A 119 -17.69 -21.30 14.64
CA PRO A 119 -18.44 -20.58 15.66
C PRO A 119 -18.83 -19.16 15.24
N VAL A 120 -17.91 -18.44 14.60
CA VAL A 120 -18.13 -17.07 14.12
C VAL A 120 -19.02 -17.06 12.88
N ARG A 121 -18.86 -18.04 11.97
CA ARG A 121 -19.72 -18.16 10.78
C ARG A 121 -21.19 -18.33 11.16
N ALA A 122 -21.50 -19.15 12.15
CA ALA A 122 -22.87 -19.31 12.66
C ALA A 122 -23.46 -18.00 13.22
N MET A 123 -22.63 -17.15 13.84
CA MET A 123 -23.06 -15.82 14.30
C MET A 123 -23.32 -14.86 13.13
N ILE A 124 -22.47 -14.88 12.10
CA ILE A 124 -22.64 -14.06 10.89
C ILE A 124 -23.91 -14.46 10.15
N GLU A 125 -24.20 -15.75 10.04
CA GLU A 125 -25.45 -16.22 9.42
C GLU A 125 -26.70 -15.74 10.17
N ARG A 126 -26.59 -15.53 11.49
CA ARG A 126 -27.69 -15.04 12.33
C ARG A 126 -27.83 -13.52 12.27
N ASP A 127 -26.74 -12.78 12.39
CA ASP A 127 -26.73 -11.35 12.69
C ASP A 127 -26.18 -10.48 11.54
N GLY A 128 -25.48 -11.07 10.58
CA GLY A 128 -24.94 -10.42 9.37
C GLY A 128 -23.66 -9.59 9.57
N ASP A 129 -23.21 -9.35 10.81
CA ASP A 129 -22.05 -8.51 11.10
C ASP A 129 -20.83 -9.34 11.52
N VAL A 130 -19.89 -9.52 10.58
CA VAL A 130 -18.62 -10.23 10.82
C VAL A 130 -17.71 -9.54 11.81
N ARG A 131 -17.72 -8.20 11.88
CA ARG A 131 -16.86 -7.46 12.80
C ARG A 131 -17.36 -7.63 14.23
N GLN A 132 -18.67 -7.55 14.43
CA GLN A 132 -19.29 -7.80 15.72
C GLN A 132 -19.05 -9.25 16.17
N ALA A 133 -19.26 -10.23 15.27
CA ALA A 133 -19.06 -11.63 15.59
C ALA A 133 -17.61 -11.94 16.06
N LEU A 134 -16.60 -11.40 15.37
CA LEU A 134 -15.19 -11.55 15.75
C LEU A 134 -14.79 -10.78 17.03
N GLN A 135 -15.56 -9.77 17.43
CA GLN A 135 -15.37 -9.05 18.69
C GLN A 135 -15.96 -9.82 19.87
N GLU A 136 -17.17 -10.35 19.71
CA GLU A 136 -17.88 -11.12 20.73
C GLU A 136 -17.26 -12.50 20.93
N GLN A 137 -16.81 -13.14 19.85
CA GLN A 137 -16.16 -14.44 19.88
C GLN A 137 -14.82 -14.42 19.12
N PRO A 138 -13.73 -13.95 19.75
CA PRO A 138 -12.41 -14.01 19.15
C PRO A 138 -11.97 -15.46 18.93
N ILE A 139 -11.49 -15.76 17.72
CA ILE A 139 -10.90 -17.05 17.35
C ILE A 139 -9.40 -16.90 17.22
N TYR A 140 -8.65 -17.87 17.76
CA TYR A 140 -7.20 -17.93 17.65
C TYR A 140 -6.81 -19.29 17.09
N HIS A 141 -5.85 -19.31 16.17
CA HIS A 141 -5.30 -20.55 15.66
C HIS A 141 -4.56 -21.30 16.79
N PRO A 142 -4.82 -22.61 16.98
CA PRO A 142 -4.30 -23.35 18.13
C PRO A 142 -2.77 -23.52 18.13
N GLU A 143 -2.13 -23.49 16.96
CA GLU A 143 -0.69 -23.76 16.86
C GLU A 143 0.17 -22.50 16.97
N HIS A 144 -0.11 -21.47 16.17
CA HIS A 144 0.69 -20.25 16.11
C HIS A 144 0.03 -19.06 16.84
N GLY A 145 -1.15 -19.25 17.44
CA GLY A 145 -1.84 -18.22 18.23
C GLY A 145 -2.37 -17.03 17.43
N GLY A 146 -2.37 -17.10 16.09
CA GLY A 146 -2.82 -16.02 15.22
C GLY A 146 -4.31 -15.75 15.40
N ARG A 147 -4.71 -14.48 15.44
CA ARG A 147 -6.11 -14.08 15.64
C ARG A 147 -6.86 -14.03 14.31
N ALA A 148 -8.06 -14.59 14.25
CA ALA A 148 -8.90 -14.46 13.06
C ALA A 148 -9.34 -13.01 12.85
N VAL A 149 -9.17 -12.51 11.64
CA VAL A 149 -9.66 -11.21 11.18
C VAL A 149 -10.38 -11.37 9.83
N PHE A 150 -11.32 -10.47 9.53
CA PHE A 150 -12.02 -10.44 8.23
C PHE A 150 -11.76 -9.10 7.54
N GLY A 151 -11.39 -9.14 6.26
CA GLY A 151 -10.96 -7.93 5.57
C GLY A 151 -10.66 -8.15 4.10
N LEU A 152 -9.38 -8.00 3.72
CA LEU A 152 -8.90 -8.02 2.32
C LEU A 152 -9.58 -9.11 1.50
N GLY A 153 -10.11 -8.72 0.33
CA GLY A 153 -10.83 -9.61 -0.58
C GLY A 153 -12.11 -10.20 -0.02
N ALA A 154 -12.70 -9.61 1.03
CA ALA A 154 -13.84 -10.14 1.78
C ALA A 154 -13.61 -11.58 2.30
N LYS A 155 -12.39 -11.84 2.81
CA LYS A 155 -11.95 -13.15 3.32
C LYS A 155 -11.52 -13.08 4.78
N PHE A 156 -11.47 -14.26 5.40
CA PHE A 156 -10.81 -14.46 6.70
C PHE A 156 -9.30 -14.63 6.53
N TRP A 157 -8.56 -14.13 7.51
CA TRP A 157 -7.10 -14.19 7.60
C TRP A 157 -6.70 -14.47 9.05
N TRP A 158 -5.55 -15.10 9.25
CA TRP A 158 -4.87 -15.11 10.54
C TRP A 158 -3.97 -13.90 10.66
N GLU A 159 -4.16 -13.13 11.72
CA GLU A 159 -3.26 -12.04 12.11
C GLU A 159 -2.24 -12.61 13.12
N VAL A 160 -0.99 -12.76 12.67
CA VAL A 160 0.08 -13.43 13.41
C VAL A 160 1.11 -12.38 13.87
N LEU A 161 1.40 -12.39 15.17
CA LEU A 161 2.43 -11.51 15.76
C LEU A 161 3.81 -11.91 15.25
N ASP A 162 4.60 -10.93 14.84
CA ASP A 162 5.99 -11.09 14.48
C ASP A 162 6.81 -9.89 14.99
N GLU A 163 7.76 -10.17 15.87
CA GLU A 163 8.63 -9.17 16.51
C GLU A 163 10.02 -9.11 15.84
N THR A 164 10.23 -9.85 14.76
CA THR A 164 11.53 -9.92 14.06
C THR A 164 11.78 -8.71 13.16
N VAL A 165 10.72 -7.99 12.77
CA VAL A 165 10.80 -6.76 11.99
C VAL A 165 10.76 -5.56 12.94
N THR A 166 11.89 -4.85 13.05
CA THR A 166 12.06 -3.77 14.03
C THR A 166 11.98 -2.37 13.41
N GLU A 167 11.90 -2.26 12.08
CA GLU A 167 11.80 -0.97 11.39
C GLU A 167 10.91 -1.11 10.15
N TRP A 168 10.01 -0.16 9.98
CA TRP A 168 9.21 0.01 8.77
C TRP A 168 9.76 1.15 7.92
N ARG A 169 9.75 0.98 6.61
CA ARG A 169 10.20 1.98 5.64
C ARG A 169 9.15 2.24 4.58
N TYR A 170 9.00 3.51 4.22
CA TYR A 170 8.35 3.89 2.96
C TYR A 170 9.43 4.29 1.96
N SER A 171 9.38 3.71 0.76
CA SER A 171 10.29 4.05 -0.33
C SER A 171 9.53 4.74 -1.47
N THR A 172 9.99 5.92 -1.85
CA THR A 172 9.53 6.60 -3.07
C THR A 172 10.46 6.20 -4.21
N VAL A 173 9.91 5.45 -5.18
CA VAL A 173 10.63 5.01 -6.37
C VAL A 173 10.38 6.04 -7.47
N ILE A 174 11.44 6.70 -7.93
CA ILE A 174 11.38 7.71 -8.99
C ILE A 174 11.58 7.01 -10.33
N ALA A 175 10.62 7.19 -11.22
CA ALA A 175 10.62 6.53 -12.52
C ALA A 175 10.18 7.47 -13.64
N ARG A 176 10.43 7.04 -14.87
CA ARG A 176 10.08 7.78 -16.09
C ARG A 176 9.36 6.90 -17.09
N ALA A 177 8.32 7.44 -17.71
CA ALA A 177 7.75 6.95 -18.97
C ALA A 177 8.16 7.87 -20.13
N GLU A 178 8.11 7.34 -21.36
CA GLU A 178 8.42 8.12 -22.57
C GLU A 178 7.38 9.21 -22.87
N HIS A 179 6.13 8.96 -22.48
CA HIS A 179 4.98 9.84 -22.62
C HIS A 179 3.96 9.49 -21.52
N PRO A 180 2.95 10.35 -21.25
CA PRO A 180 1.88 10.02 -20.31
C PRO A 180 1.14 8.74 -20.76
N LEU A 181 1.19 7.70 -19.93
CA LEU A 181 0.61 6.39 -20.22
C LEU A 181 -0.90 6.38 -19.95
N GLU A 182 -1.62 5.53 -20.68
CA GLU A 182 -3.02 5.22 -20.39
C GLU A 182 -3.12 4.39 -19.10
N PHE A 183 -4.20 4.58 -18.37
CA PHE A 183 -4.48 3.86 -17.12
C PHE A 183 -5.94 3.45 -17.04
N VAL A 184 -6.21 2.46 -16.20
CA VAL A 184 -7.54 1.94 -15.89
C VAL A 184 -7.83 2.21 -14.41
N LEU A 185 -9.00 2.75 -14.13
CA LEU A 185 -9.47 2.89 -12.75
C LEU A 185 -9.80 1.51 -12.17
N THR A 186 -9.32 1.26 -10.96
CA THR A 186 -9.59 0.07 -10.17
C THR A 186 -10.54 0.38 -9.02
N GLU A 187 -11.00 -0.65 -8.29
CA GLU A 187 -11.88 -0.47 -7.14
C GLU A 187 -11.23 0.35 -5.99
N GLU A 188 -9.91 0.55 -6.02
CA GLU A 188 -9.16 1.26 -4.97
C GLU A 188 -8.99 2.76 -5.23
N SER A 189 -9.31 3.21 -6.44
CA SER A 189 -9.09 4.58 -6.92
C SER A 189 -10.38 5.24 -7.37
N THR A 190 -10.59 6.49 -6.94
CA THR A 190 -11.73 7.30 -7.42
C THR A 190 -11.36 8.19 -8.59
N ASP A 191 -10.07 8.46 -8.79
CA ASP A 191 -9.53 9.21 -9.91
C ASP A 191 -8.04 8.88 -10.09
N LEU A 192 -7.55 9.01 -11.32
CA LEU A 192 -6.15 8.89 -11.72
C LEU A 192 -5.84 10.04 -12.67
N ARG A 193 -4.71 10.73 -12.43
CA ARG A 193 -4.39 11.95 -13.18
C ARG A 193 -2.90 12.14 -13.35
N TRP A 194 -2.51 12.56 -14.56
CA TRP A 194 -1.22 13.19 -14.80
C TRP A 194 -1.28 14.65 -14.36
N GLN A 195 -0.53 15.00 -13.32
CA GLN A 195 -0.51 16.33 -12.69
C GLN A 195 0.84 17.03 -12.93
N PRO A 196 0.88 18.31 -13.36
CA PRO A 196 2.14 19.04 -13.47
C PRO A 196 2.92 19.02 -12.15
N LEU A 197 4.22 18.76 -12.20
CA LEU A 197 5.08 18.61 -11.02
C LEU A 197 4.98 19.82 -10.08
N SER A 198 4.93 21.03 -10.64
CA SER A 198 4.80 22.29 -9.89
C SER A 198 3.44 22.48 -9.20
N GLN A 199 2.40 21.79 -9.67
CA GLN A 199 1.02 21.92 -9.18
C GLN A 199 0.59 20.77 -8.26
N LEU A 200 1.51 19.89 -7.85
CA LEU A 200 1.17 18.77 -6.94
C LEU A 200 0.61 19.26 -5.61
N GLU A 201 1.14 20.34 -5.05
CA GLU A 201 0.70 20.86 -3.75
C GLU A 201 -0.72 21.45 -3.75
N GLU A 202 -1.26 21.75 -4.94
CA GLU A 202 -2.64 22.21 -5.13
C GLU A 202 -3.66 21.09 -4.87
N LEU A 203 -3.24 19.83 -4.99
CA LEU A 203 -4.06 18.67 -4.64
C LEU A 203 -4.17 18.54 -3.12
N ASN A 204 -5.24 17.90 -2.64
CA ASN A 204 -5.36 17.48 -1.24
C ASN A 204 -4.44 16.27 -0.97
N LEU A 205 -3.13 16.49 -0.96
CA LEU A 205 -2.15 15.42 -0.78
C LEU A 205 -2.25 14.75 0.58
N MET A 206 -1.98 13.44 0.61
CA MET A 206 -1.75 12.70 1.86
C MET A 206 -0.64 13.42 2.67
N PRO A 207 -0.86 13.72 3.97
CA PRO A 207 0.07 14.53 4.76
C PRO A 207 1.52 14.02 4.77
N GLU A 208 1.72 12.70 4.86
CA GLU A 208 3.04 12.08 4.81
C GLU A 208 3.73 12.30 3.47
N PHE A 209 2.99 12.15 2.37
CA PHE A 209 3.54 12.40 1.04
C PHE A 209 3.92 13.88 0.88
N ARG A 210 3.01 14.79 1.26
CA ARG A 210 3.26 16.24 1.23
C ARG A 210 4.53 16.63 2.00
N ALA A 211 4.78 16.02 3.17
CA ALA A 211 5.97 16.30 3.97
C ALA A 211 7.29 15.92 3.27
N THR A 212 7.25 14.90 2.39
CA THR A 212 8.43 14.38 1.68
C THR A 212 8.61 14.96 0.29
N LEU A 213 7.56 15.61 -0.25
CA LEU A 213 7.52 16.09 -1.63
C LEU A 213 8.70 17.01 -2.02
N PRO A 214 9.17 17.96 -1.17
CA PRO A 214 10.31 18.81 -1.53
C PRO A 214 11.61 18.03 -1.80
N GLU A 215 11.86 16.96 -1.04
CA GLU A 215 13.03 16.08 -1.23
C GLU A 215 12.94 15.32 -2.56
N VAL A 216 11.75 14.77 -2.85
CA VAL A 216 11.48 14.04 -4.08
C VAL A 216 11.59 14.97 -5.29
N GLN A 217 11.01 16.18 -5.23
CA GLN A 217 11.13 17.19 -6.28
C GLN A 217 12.59 17.59 -6.55
N GLN A 218 13.39 17.77 -5.49
CA GLN A 218 14.81 18.06 -5.64
C GLN A 218 15.54 16.92 -6.37
N ARG A 219 15.22 15.67 -6.03
CA ARG A 219 15.82 14.52 -6.70
C ARG A 219 15.39 14.41 -8.16
N VAL A 220 14.10 14.61 -8.45
CA VAL A 220 13.59 14.62 -9.83
C VAL A 220 14.28 15.71 -10.65
N ALA A 221 14.46 16.92 -10.12
CA ALA A 221 15.17 17.99 -10.83
C ALA A 221 16.62 17.63 -11.21
N GLN A 222 17.29 16.77 -10.44
CA GLN A 222 18.65 16.29 -10.75
C GLN A 222 18.68 15.18 -11.81
N LEU A 223 17.61 14.39 -11.90
CA LEU A 223 17.49 13.27 -12.82
C LEU A 223 16.87 13.67 -14.17
N TRP A 224 16.05 14.72 -14.17
CA TRP A 224 15.28 15.18 -15.32
C TRP A 224 15.96 16.28 -16.13
N GLY A 225 16.86 17.05 -15.50
CA GLY A 225 17.69 18.07 -16.15
C GLY A 225 18.87 17.49 -16.93
#